data_AF-A0A0S8BG82-F1
#
_entry.id   AF-A0A0S8BG82-F1
#
_cell.length_a   1.000
_cell.length_b   1.000
_cell.length_c   1.000
_cell.angle_alpha   90.00
_cell.angle_beta   90.00
_cell.angle_gamma   90.00
#
_symmetry.space_group_name_H-M   'P 1'
#
loop_
_entity.id
_entity.type
_entity.pdbx_description
1 polymer ?
#
loop_
_entity_poly.entity_id
_entity_poly.type
_entity_poly.pdbx_seq_one_letter_code
_entity_poly.pdbx_strand_id
1 'polypeptide(L)' 'SERMSDLEVLVEAINRHELPPENYQWYIDLRRYGTVPHSGFGLGLERTVAWIAGISHIRETSPFPRTLNRMRP' A
#
# COMPACT_ATOMS: atom_id res chain seq x y z
N SER A 1 2.21 8.46 6.37
CA SER A 1 3.66 8.19 6.50
C SER A 1 4.39 8.99 5.45
N GLU A 2 5.53 9.59 5.81
CA GLU A 2 6.45 10.17 4.83
C GLU A 2 7.15 9.06 4.04
N ARG A 3 7.46 9.34 2.77
CA ARG A 3 8.16 8.39 1.90
C ARG A 3 9.62 8.79 1.78
N MET A 4 10.48 7.77 1.67
CA MET A 4 11.91 7.95 1.42
C MET A 4 12.11 8.63 0.06
N SER A 5 12.50 9.91 0.10
CA SER A 5 12.86 10.70 -1.07
C SER A 5 14.32 10.50 -1.48
N ASP A 6 15.19 10.22 -0.52
CA ASP A 6 16.61 9.98 -0.79
C ASP A 6 16.87 8.57 -1.37
N LEU A 7 17.72 8.49 -2.40
CA LEU A 7 18.04 7.26 -3.10
C LEU A 7 18.83 6.27 -2.22
N GLU A 8 19.81 6.77 -1.48
CA GLU A 8 20.70 5.94 -0.65
C GLU A 8 19.90 5.33 0.51
N VAL A 9 19.05 6.15 1.15
CA VAL A 9 18.15 5.69 2.22
C VAL A 9 17.17 4.62 1.71
N LEU A 10 16.62 4.78 0.50
CA LEU A 10 15.73 3.79 -0.10
C LEU A 10 16.46 2.46 -0.36
N VAL A 11 17.66 2.50 -0.93
CA VAL A 11 18.46 1.30 -1.23
C VAL A 11 18.89 0.59 0.07
N GLU A 12 19.30 1.35 1.09
CA GLU A 12 19.63 0.79 2.40
C GLU A 12 18.43 0.07 3.02
N ALA A 13 17.22 0.64 2.92
CA ALA A 13 16.01 0.01 3.41
C ALA A 13 15.67 -1.28 2.65
N ILE A 14 15.82 -1.30 1.32
CA ILE A 14 15.61 -2.50 0.49
C ILE A 14 16.55 -3.62 0.95
N ASN A 15 17.84 -3.30 1.13
CA ASN A 15 18.84 -4.27 1.60
C ASN A 15 18.54 -4.76 3.03
N ARG A 16 18.17 -3.84 3.93
CA ARG A 16 17.82 -4.15 5.33
C ARG A 16 16.63 -5.11 5.45
N HIS A 17 15.68 -5.02 4.53
CA HIS A 17 14.50 -5.88 4.48
C HIS A 17 14.67 -7.11 3.59
N GLU A 18 15.89 -7.38 3.10
CA GLU A 18 16.20 -8.55 2.26
C GLU A 18 15.31 -8.65 1.02
N LEU A 19 14.94 -7.49 0.45
CA LEU A 19 14.07 -7.39 -0.71
C LEU A 19 14.88 -7.50 -2.01
N PRO A 20 14.47 -8.30 -3.01
CA PRO A 20 15.21 -8.44 -4.27
C PRO A 20 15.22 -7.12 -5.06
N PRO A 21 16.37 -6.44 -5.22
CA PRO A 21 16.44 -5.09 -5.82
C PRO A 21 15.89 -5.03 -7.25
N GLU A 22 16.02 -6.10 -8.01
CA GLU A 22 15.54 -6.22 -9.39
C GLU A 22 14.03 -5.98 -9.51
N ASN A 23 13.24 -6.34 -8.50
CA ASN A 23 11.79 -6.11 -8.49
C ASN A 23 11.42 -4.63 -8.25
N TYR A 24 12.36 -3.85 -7.72
CA TYR A 24 12.17 -2.45 -7.36
C TYR A 24 12.95 -1.49 -8.27
N GLN A 25 13.68 -1.98 -9.28
CA GLN A 25 14.53 -1.15 -10.14
C GLN A 25 13.76 0.04 -10.71
N TRP A 26 12.55 -0.20 -11.23
CA TRP A 26 11.67 0.85 -11.75
C TRP A 26 11.31 1.92 -10.70
N TYR A 27 11.18 1.53 -9.43
CA TYR A 27 10.80 2.41 -8.32
C TYR A 27 12.00 3.20 -7.77
N ILE A 28 13.18 2.57 -7.80
CA ILE A 28 14.47 3.20 -7.48
C ILE A 28 14.80 4.26 -8.54
N ASP A 29 14.55 3.98 -9.82
CA ASP A 29 14.79 4.91 -10.92
C ASP A 29 14.00 6.22 -10.77
N LEU A 30 12.82 6.18 -10.14
CA LEU A 30 12.07 7.40 -9.81
C LEU A 30 12.83 8.37 -8.87
N ARG A 31 13.81 7.88 -8.10
CA ARG A 31 14.63 8.71 -7.19
C ARG A 31 15.89 9.24 -7.86
N ARG A 32 16.35 8.60 -8.94
CA ARG A 32 17.58 8.98 -9.67
C ARG A 32 17.48 10.35 -10.34
N TYR A 33 16.28 10.73 -10.79
CA TYR A 33 16.05 12.00 -11.50
C TYR A 33 15.46 13.09 -10.60
N GLY A 34 15.51 12.90 -9.29
CA GLY A 34 14.97 13.83 -8.31
C GLY A 34 13.52 13.50 -7.94
N THR A 35 13.23 13.63 -6.64
CA THR A 35 11.89 13.47 -6.08
C THR A 35 11.68 14.53 -5.01
N VAL A 36 10.43 14.94 -4.80
CA VAL A 36 10.08 15.90 -3.75
C VAL A 36 9.77 15.16 -2.44
N PRO A 37 10.02 15.75 -1.27
CA PRO A 37 9.50 15.23 -0.01
C PRO A 37 7.98 15.07 -0.11
N HIS A 38 7.48 13.86 0.12
CA HIS A 38 6.06 13.53 -0.04
C HIS A 38 5.60 12.54 1.03
N SER A 39 4.31 12.63 1.37
CA SER A 39 3.67 11.74 2.30
C SER A 39 2.28 11.36 1.79
N GLY A 40 1.71 10.31 2.37
CA GLY A 40 0.36 9.90 2.06
C GLY A 40 -0.19 8.93 3.08
N PHE A 41 -1.47 8.61 2.91
CA PHE A 41 -2.19 7.61 3.66
C PHE A 41 -3.12 6.83 2.72
N GLY A 42 -3.50 5.62 3.14
CA GLY A 42 -4.49 4.80 2.47
C GLY A 42 -5.71 4.65 3.36
N LEU A 43 -6.89 4.61 2.75
CA LEU A 43 -8.15 4.42 3.44
C LEU A 43 -8.94 3.31 2.73
N GLY A 44 -9.27 2.25 3.45
CA GLY A 44 -10.11 1.17 2.91
C GLY A 44 -11.57 1.57 2.97
N LEU A 45 -12.24 1.70 1.81
CA LEU A 45 -13.61 2.18 1.73
C LEU A 45 -14.57 1.33 2.57
N GLU A 46 -14.59 0.02 2.35
CA GLU A 46 -15.47 -0.93 3.03
C GLU A 46 -15.24 -0.91 4.54
N ARG A 47 -13.97 -0.86 4.97
CA ARG A 47 -13.62 -0.77 6.39
C ARG A 47 -14.04 0.56 7.01
N THR A 48 -13.95 1.65 6.24
CA THR A 48 -14.38 2.99 6.70
C THR A 48 -15.89 3.02 6.88
N VAL A 49 -16.64 2.48 5.93
CA VAL A 49 -18.09 2.35 6.02
C VAL A 49 -18.47 1.48 7.23
N ALA A 50 -17.80 0.35 7.42
CA ALA A 50 -18.08 -0.55 8.55
C ALA A 50 -17.87 0.15 9.89
N TRP A 51 -16.79 0.93 10.02
CA TRP A 51 -16.50 1.71 11.21
C TRP A 51 -17.56 2.80 11.47
N ILE A 52 -17.90 3.59 10.45
CA ILE A 52 -18.89 4.69 10.58
C ILE A 52 -20.28 4.13 10.92
N ALA A 53 -20.66 2.99 10.33
CA ALA A 53 -21.97 2.37 10.50
C ALA A 53 -22.05 1.39 11.68
N GLY A 54 -20.96 1.15 12.42
CA GLY A 54 -20.93 0.20 13.54
C GLY A 54 -21.14 -1.26 13.12
N ILE A 55 -20.81 -1.61 11.87
CA ILE A 55 -21.00 -2.94 11.31
C ILE A 55 -19.84 -3.85 11.72
N SER A 56 -20.16 -5.05 12.21
CA SER A 56 -19.18 -5.99 12.74
C SER A 56 -18.35 -6.67 11.64
N HIS A 57 -18.95 -6.98 10.48
CA HIS A 57 -18.28 -7.71 9.41
C HIS A 57 -18.20 -6.90 8.10
N ILE A 58 -16.97 -6.67 7.60
CA ILE A 58 -16.68 -5.95 6.34
C ILE A 58 -17.37 -6.50 5.07
N ARG A 59 -17.91 -7.73 5.12
CA ARG A 59 -18.62 -8.32 3.97
C ARG A 59 -19.97 -7.64 3.75
N GLU A 60 -20.56 -7.13 4.82
CA GLU A 60 -21.85 -6.44 4.81
C GLU A 60 -21.74 -5.03 4.20
N THR A 61 -20.53 -4.51 4.02
CA THR A 61 -20.25 -3.21 3.41
C THR A 61 -19.81 -3.29 1.95
N SER A 62 -19.82 -4.49 1.35
CA SER A 62 -19.49 -4.72 -0.06
C SER A 62 -20.65 -5.45 -0.75
N PRO A 63 -21.21 -4.94 -1.87
CA PRO A 63 -22.31 -5.60 -2.57
C PRO A 63 -22.00 -7.03 -3.02
N PHE A 64 -20.78 -7.28 -3.48
CA PHE A 64 -20.31 -8.59 -3.94
C PHE A 64 -18.99 -8.94 -3.25
N PRO A 65 -19.02 -9.35 -1.97
CA PRO A 65 -17.81 -9.52 -1.18
C PRO A 65 -16.98 -10.69 -1.72
N ARG A 66 -15.72 -10.41 -2.07
CA ARG A 66 -14.75 -11.44 -2.43
C ARG A 66 -14.11 -12.04 -1.20
N THR A 67 -14.07 -13.36 -1.16
CA THR A 67 -13.40 -14.12 -0.09
C THR A 67 -12.68 -15.31 -0.72
N LEU A 68 -11.79 -15.96 0.04
CA LEU A 68 -11.10 -17.19 -0.41
C LEU A 68 -12.09 -18.25 -0.95
N ASN A 69 -13.30 -18.31 -0.39
CA ASN A 69 -14.33 -19.30 -0.75
C ASN A 69 -15.42 -18.75 -1.68
N ARG A 70 -15.38 -17.45 -2.05
CA ARG A 70 -16.40 -16.81 -2.90
C ARG A 70 -15.74 -15.92 -3.94
N MET A 71 -15.72 -16.42 -5.17
CA MET A 71 -15.15 -15.76 -6.35
C MET A 71 -16.20 -15.27 -7.35
N ARG A 72 -17.45 -15.73 -7.23
CA ARG A 72 -18.57 -15.36 -8.11
C ARG A 72 -19.71 -14.75 -7.26
N PRO A 73 -20.49 -13.79 -7.82
CA PRO A 73 -21.70 -13.29 -7.20
C PRO A 73 -22.65 -14.41 -6.78
#